data_AF-A0A961F9R4-F1
#
_entry.id   AF-A0A961F9R4-F1
#
_cell.length_a   1.000
_cell.length_b   1.000
_cell.length_c   1.000
_cell.angle_alpha   90.00
_cell.angle_beta   90.00
_cell.angle_gamma   90.00
#
_symmetry.space_group_name_H-M   'P 1'
#
loop_
_entity.id
_entity.type
_entity.pdbx_description
1 polymer ?
#
loop_
_entity_poly.entity_id
_entity_poly.type
_entity_poly.pdbx_seq_one_letter_code
_entity_poly.pdbx_strand_id
1 'polypeptide(L)'
;MMTTRLPLLLLALLTPSSALQLRADDIAAAATPVSLIHVAKDFKVELLYSVPKGQEGSWVSMCHDDKGRLLVSDQYGRLYRVTPPAADGSPSDTKSEQIDLTIGAAQGMV
;
A
#
# COMPACT_ATOMS: atom_id res chain seq x y z
N MET A 1 -22.59 61.73 -24.68
CA MET A 1 -23.52 60.81 -23.99
C MET A 1 -22.94 59.42 -24.12
N MET A 2 -22.32 58.91 -23.05
CA MET A 2 -22.77 57.71 -22.31
C MET A 2 -22.61 56.42 -23.13
N THR A 3 -21.93 55.35 -22.73
CA THR A 3 -21.28 54.97 -21.46
C THR A 3 -20.59 53.62 -21.73
N THR A 4 -19.37 53.48 -21.23
CA THR A 4 -18.65 52.28 -20.78
C THR A 4 -19.47 50.98 -20.69
N ARG A 5 -18.94 49.83 -21.17
CA ARG A 5 -18.87 48.54 -20.43
C ARG A 5 -17.76 47.63 -20.98
N LEU A 6 -16.71 47.46 -20.17
CA LEU A 6 -15.67 46.43 -20.27
C LEU A 6 -16.24 45.11 -19.71
N PRO A 7 -16.14 43.96 -20.39
CA PRO A 7 -16.38 42.67 -19.74
C PRO A 7 -15.09 42.19 -19.09
N LEU A 8 -15.10 42.18 -17.76
CA LEU A 8 -14.12 41.52 -16.92
C LEU A 8 -14.22 40.00 -17.14
N LEU A 9 -13.32 39.43 -17.96
CA LEU A 9 -13.21 37.97 -18.09
C LEU A 9 -12.24 37.46 -17.02
N LEU A 10 -12.77 37.14 -15.84
CA LEU A 10 -12.01 36.50 -14.78
C LEU A 10 -11.95 34.98 -15.08
N LEU A 11 -10.88 34.55 -15.75
CA LEU A 11 -10.56 33.14 -15.94
C LEU A 11 -10.07 32.57 -14.60
N ALA A 12 -10.96 31.99 -13.82
CA ALA A 12 -10.59 31.19 -12.66
C ALA A 12 -10.01 29.84 -13.15
N LEU A 13 -8.70 29.78 -13.32
CA LEU A 13 -7.96 28.52 -13.39
C LEU A 13 -8.02 27.85 -12.01
N LEU A 14 -9.10 27.13 -11.72
CA LEU A 14 -9.05 26.09 -10.69
C LEU A 14 -8.22 24.94 -11.26
N THR A 15 -6.92 24.96 -11.01
CA THR A 15 -6.18 23.71 -10.95
C THR A 15 -6.51 23.06 -9.62
N PRO A 16 -7.24 21.93 -9.55
CA PRO A 16 -7.05 21.06 -8.41
C PRO A 16 -5.62 20.56 -8.54
N SER A 17 -4.74 21.12 -7.72
CA SER A 17 -3.41 20.58 -7.50
C SER A 17 -3.61 19.20 -6.86
N SER A 18 -3.77 18.16 -7.68
CA SER A 18 -3.80 16.75 -7.25
C SER A 18 -2.39 16.26 -6.94
N ALA A 19 -1.57 17.10 -6.31
CA ALA A 19 -0.35 16.67 -5.67
C ALA A 19 -0.74 16.15 -4.27
N LEU A 20 -0.86 14.82 -4.18
CA LEU A 20 -0.75 14.05 -2.94
C LEU A 20 -1.53 14.62 -1.73
N GLN A 21 -2.86 14.56 -1.78
CA GLN A 21 -3.63 14.57 -0.54
C GLN A 21 -3.55 13.15 0.05
N LEU A 22 -2.44 12.82 0.70
CA LEU A 22 -2.30 11.61 1.50
C LEU A 22 -3.51 11.56 2.45
N ARG A 23 -4.39 10.58 2.30
CA ARG A 23 -5.60 10.52 3.10
C ARG A 23 -5.17 10.19 4.53
N ALA A 24 -5.78 10.83 5.54
CA ALA A 24 -5.47 10.53 6.93
C ALA A 24 -5.61 9.03 7.27
N ASP A 25 -6.49 8.33 6.53
CA ASP A 25 -6.66 6.88 6.60
C ASP A 25 -5.41 6.09 6.15
N ASP A 26 -4.61 6.61 5.22
CA ASP A 26 -3.35 5.99 4.79
C ASP A 26 -2.27 6.07 5.88
N ILE A 27 -2.31 7.10 6.73
CA ILE A 27 -1.37 7.25 7.86
C ILE A 27 -1.80 6.36 9.04
N ALA A 28 -3.10 6.15 9.25
CA ALA A 28 -3.62 5.36 10.36
C ALA A 28 -3.50 3.83 10.16
N ALA A 29 -3.22 3.36 8.95
CA ALA A 29 -3.10 1.94 8.61
C ALA A 29 -1.67 1.48 8.25
N ALA A 30 -0.66 2.32 8.48
CA ALA A 30 0.73 1.97 8.19
C ALA A 30 1.29 0.90 9.15
N ALA A 31 2.19 0.05 8.66
CA ALA A 31 2.90 -0.91 9.49
C ALA A 31 3.74 -0.21 10.58
N THR A 32 4.01 -0.91 11.68
CA THR A 32 4.85 -0.41 12.77
C THR A 32 6.20 0.10 12.23
N PRO A 33 6.58 1.36 12.49
CA PRO A 33 7.87 1.89 12.08
C PRO A 33 9.03 1.04 12.58
N VAL A 34 10.03 0.80 11.72
CA VAL A 34 11.20 -0.05 12.05
C VAL A 34 11.94 0.46 13.30
N SER A 35 12.00 1.78 13.50
CA SER A 35 12.64 2.40 14.68
C SER A 35 11.99 2.04 16.02
N LEU A 36 10.76 1.50 16.01
CA LEU A 36 10.03 1.04 17.20
C LEU A 36 10.16 -0.47 17.43
N ILE A 37 10.87 -1.19 16.56
CA ILE A 37 11.06 -2.64 16.67
C ILE A 37 12.41 -2.91 17.36
N HIS A 38 12.38 -3.68 18.45
CA HIS A 38 13.61 -4.18 19.06
C HIS A 38 14.18 -5.33 18.22
N VAL A 39 15.39 -5.14 17.72
CA VAL A 39 16.07 -6.10 16.85
C VAL A 39 17.26 -6.70 17.61
N ALA A 40 17.43 -8.02 17.51
CA ALA A 40 18.55 -8.71 18.11
C ALA A 40 19.88 -8.26 17.46
N LYS A 41 20.98 -8.41 18.21
CA LYS A 41 22.32 -8.13 17.69
C LYS A 41 22.56 -8.94 16.41
N ASP A 42 23.16 -8.29 15.41
CA ASP A 42 23.50 -8.88 14.10
C ASP A 42 22.28 -9.23 13.20
N PHE A 43 21.07 -8.77 13.56
CA PHE A 43 19.88 -8.82 12.70
C PHE A 43 19.52 -7.44 12.13
N LYS A 44 18.81 -7.44 11.00
CA LYS A 44 18.27 -6.25 10.33
C LYS A 44 16.77 -6.46 10.06
N VAL A 45 15.99 -5.39 10.16
CA VAL A 45 14.56 -5.36 9.82
C VAL A 45 14.32 -4.24 8.82
N GLU A 46 13.48 -4.51 7.83
CA GLU A 46 13.09 -3.56 6.79
C GLU A 46 11.58 -3.64 6.56
N LEU A 47 10.95 -2.49 6.28
CA LEU A 47 9.55 -2.44 5.89
C LEU A 47 9.46 -2.68 4.38
N LEU A 48 8.90 -3.83 3.98
CA LEU A 48 8.67 -4.17 2.57
C LEU A 48 7.32 -3.68 2.06
N TYR A 49 6.28 -3.80 2.89
CA TYR A 49 4.92 -3.49 2.47
C TYR A 49 4.04 -3.12 3.68
N SER A 50 3.26 -2.05 3.54
CA SER A 50 2.17 -1.70 4.46
C SER A 50 0.86 -2.04 3.78
N VAL A 51 0.10 -2.96 4.36
CA VAL A 51 -1.17 -3.41 3.79
C VAL A 51 -2.18 -2.27 3.80
N PRO A 52 -2.72 -1.86 2.64
CA PRO A 52 -3.77 -0.85 2.58
C PRO A 52 -5.07 -1.47 3.10
N LYS A 53 -5.29 -1.39 4.41
CA LYS A 53 -6.36 -2.12 5.13
C LYS A 53 -7.77 -1.94 4.54
N GLY A 54 -8.07 -0.77 3.99
CA GLY A 54 -9.38 -0.50 3.35
C GLY A 54 -9.59 -1.19 1.99
N GLN A 55 -8.51 -1.69 1.37
CA GLN A 55 -8.50 -2.31 0.05
C GLN A 55 -8.16 -3.81 0.14
N GLU A 56 -7.17 -4.16 0.96
CA GLU A 56 -6.61 -5.51 1.04
C GLU A 56 -6.92 -6.24 2.36
N GLY A 57 -7.69 -5.58 3.25
CA GLY A 57 -8.16 -6.16 4.51
C GLY A 57 -7.06 -6.33 5.54
N SER A 58 -7.14 -7.41 6.33
CA SER A 58 -6.22 -7.71 7.41
C SER A 58 -5.51 -9.02 7.13
N TRP A 59 -4.23 -8.97 6.76
CA TRP A 59 -3.47 -10.19 6.47
C TRP A 59 -3.14 -10.96 7.75
N VAL A 60 -3.55 -12.23 7.83
CA VAL A 60 -3.46 -13.03 9.06
C VAL A 60 -2.69 -14.34 8.91
N SER A 61 -2.43 -14.79 7.69
CA SER A 61 -1.68 -16.00 7.40
C SER A 61 -0.76 -15.79 6.21
N MET A 62 0.38 -16.47 6.19
CA MET A 62 1.34 -16.44 5.09
C MET A 62 2.08 -17.77 4.95
N CYS A 63 2.45 -18.14 3.72
CA CYS A 63 3.43 -19.20 3.44
C CYS A 63 4.29 -18.86 2.21
N HIS A 64 5.33 -19.63 1.96
CA HIS A 64 6.18 -19.47 0.78
C HIS A 64 5.65 -20.33 -0.37
N ASP A 65 5.83 -19.87 -1.60
CA ASP A 65 5.71 -20.74 -2.78
C ASP A 65 7.06 -21.27 -3.28
N ASP A 66 7.01 -22.11 -4.31
CA ASP A 66 8.16 -22.75 -4.94
C ASP A 66 9.11 -21.79 -5.68
N LYS A 67 8.76 -20.50 -5.75
CA LYS A 67 9.53 -19.44 -6.43
C LYS A 67 10.08 -18.39 -5.47
N GLY A 68 10.00 -18.64 -4.16
CA GLY A 68 10.49 -17.73 -3.14
C GLY A 68 9.60 -16.49 -2.95
N ARG A 69 8.34 -16.54 -3.40
CA ARG A 69 7.34 -15.50 -3.14
C ARG A 69 6.55 -15.86 -1.89
N LEU A 70 5.86 -14.89 -1.32
CA LEU A 70 4.94 -15.11 -0.21
C LEU A 70 3.51 -15.17 -0.75
N LEU A 71 2.74 -16.15 -0.31
CA LEU A 71 1.29 -16.18 -0.43
C LEU A 71 0.72 -15.72 0.91
N VAL A 72 -0.21 -14.78 0.88
CA VAL A 72 -0.79 -14.18 2.09
C VAL A 72 -2.32 -14.17 2.01
N SER A 73 -2.99 -14.33 3.16
CA SER A 73 -4.45 -14.31 3.23
C SER A 73 -4.95 -13.13 4.04
N ASP A 74 -5.87 -12.38 3.44
CA ASP A 74 -6.79 -11.53 4.20
C ASP A 74 -7.72 -12.39 5.06
N GLN A 75 -7.99 -11.93 6.29
CA GLN A 75 -8.80 -12.60 7.31
C GLN A 75 -10.18 -13.02 6.81
N TYR A 76 -10.82 -12.19 5.99
CA TYR A 76 -12.18 -12.40 5.49
C TYR A 76 -12.30 -12.26 3.97
N GLY A 77 -11.17 -12.17 3.26
CA GLY A 77 -11.16 -11.80 1.86
C GLY A 77 -10.24 -12.66 1.01
N ARG A 78 -9.57 -12.01 0.05
CA ARG A 78 -8.80 -12.64 -1.02
C ARG A 78 -7.43 -13.12 -0.54
N LEU A 79 -6.78 -13.88 -1.41
CA LEU A 79 -5.36 -14.21 -1.31
C LEU A 79 -4.55 -13.23 -2.15
N TYR A 80 -3.35 -12.90 -1.67
CA TYR A 80 -2.40 -12.07 -2.38
C TYR A 80 -1.07 -12.81 -2.52
N ARG A 81 -0.30 -12.38 -3.51
CA ARG A 81 1.06 -12.82 -3.77
C ARG A 81 1.99 -11.65 -3.59
N VAL A 82 2.94 -11.79 -2.68
CA VAL A 82 4.00 -10.81 -2.46
C VAL A 82 5.30 -11.34 -3.02
N THR A 83 5.90 -10.61 -3.95
CA THR A 83 7.25 -10.90 -4.47
C THR A 83 8.21 -9.92 -3.82
N PRO A 84 9.01 -10.36 -2.82
CA PRO A 84 10.03 -9.51 -2.23
C PRO A 84 11.15 -9.20 -3.24
N PRO A 85 11.94 -8.13 -3.00
CA PRO A 85 13.15 -7.89 -3.77
C PRO A 85 14.19 -8.99 -3.56
N ALA A 86 15.27 -8.94 -4.35
CA ALA A 86 16.49 -9.65 -3.99
C ALA A 86 17.00 -9.20 -2.60
N ALA A 87 17.83 -10.02 -1.95
CA ALA A 87 18.29 -9.75 -0.58
C ALA A 87 19.06 -8.42 -0.42
N ASP A 88 19.68 -7.94 -1.50
CA ASP A 88 20.38 -6.66 -1.60
C ASP A 88 19.57 -5.59 -2.38
N GLY A 89 18.35 -5.92 -2.80
CA GLY A 89 17.46 -5.05 -3.53
C GLY A 89 16.73 -4.03 -2.64
N SER A 90 16.09 -3.06 -3.27
CA SER A 90 15.35 -2.02 -2.53
C SER A 90 14.03 -2.58 -2.00
N PRO A 91 13.64 -2.29 -0.75
CA PRO A 91 12.31 -2.61 -0.23
C PRO A 91 11.16 -2.11 -1.13
N SER A 92 11.36 -0.98 -1.82
CA SER A 92 10.38 -0.41 -2.75
C SER A 92 10.06 -1.28 -3.96
N ASP A 93 10.92 -2.25 -4.26
CA ASP A 93 10.75 -3.15 -5.41
C ASP A 93 9.84 -4.34 -5.07
N THR A 94 9.36 -4.42 -3.82
CA THR A 94 8.35 -5.39 -3.38
C THR A 94 7.07 -5.21 -4.19
N LYS A 95 6.56 -6.31 -4.76
CA LYS A 95 5.31 -6.32 -5.52
C LYS A 95 4.24 -7.08 -4.74
N SER A 96 3.02 -6.53 -4.68
CA SER A 96 1.83 -7.22 -4.18
C SER A 96 0.82 -7.36 -5.31
N GLU A 97 0.27 -8.55 -5.49
CA GLU A 97 -0.71 -8.87 -6.53
C GLU A 97 -1.84 -9.71 -5.94
N GLN A 98 -3.10 -9.32 -6.14
CA GLN A 98 -4.22 -10.18 -5.79
C GLN A 98 -4.20 -11.44 -6.67
N ILE A 99 -4.46 -12.59 -6.05
CA ILE A 99 -4.57 -13.87 -6.78
C ILE A 99 -6.02 -14.04 -7.23
N ASP A 100 -6.21 -14.35 -8.52
CA ASP A 100 -7.53 -14.64 -9.09
C ASP A 100 -7.98 -16.05 -8.73
N LEU A 101 -8.49 -16.19 -7.51
CA LEU A 101 -9.12 -17.41 -7.01
C LEU A 101 -10.45 -17.07 -6.33
N THR A 102 -11.38 -18.02 -6.42
CA THR A 102 -12.67 -17.96 -5.74
C THR A 102 -12.56 -18.25 -4.24
N ILE A 103 -11.50 -18.95 -3.83
CA ILE A 103 -11.19 -19.24 -2.43
C ILE A 103 -10.45 -18.07 -1.76
N GLY A 104 -10.58 -17.98 -0.43
CA GLY A 104 -10.02 -16.92 0.40
C GLY A 104 -10.09 -17.26 1.88
N ALA A 105 -9.83 -16.29 2.76
CA ALA A 105 -9.89 -16.44 4.22
C ALA A 105 -9.12 -17.68 4.76
N ALA A 106 -7.97 -18.00 4.15
CA ALA A 106 -7.14 -19.12 4.55
C ALA A 106 -6.34 -18.74 5.81
N GLN A 107 -6.78 -19.23 6.98
CA GLN A 107 -6.17 -18.86 8.27
C GLN A 107 -5.05 -19.80 8.74
N GLY A 108 -4.74 -20.85 7.97
CA GLY A 108 -3.72 -21.85 8.31
C GLY A 108 -2.96 -22.32 7.07
N MET A 109 -2.14 -21.43 6.51
CA MET A 109 -1.30 -21.71 5.35
C MET A 109 0.03 -22.35 5.77
N VAL A 110 0.54 -23.30 4.97
CA VAL A 110 1.83 -23.98 5.15
C VAL A 110 2.57 -24.08 3.83
#